data_AF-A0A7T4EFN4-F1
#
_entry.id   AF-A0A7T4EFN4-F1
#
_cell.length_a   1.000
_cell.length_b   1.000
_cell.length_c   1.000
_cell.angle_alpha   90.00
_cell.angle_beta   90.00
_cell.angle_gamma   90.00
#
_symmetry.space_group_name_H-M   'P 1'
#
loop_
_entity.id
_entity.type
_entity.pdbx_description
1 polymer ?
#
loop_
_entity_poly.entity_id
_entity_poly.type
_entity_poly.pdbx_seq_one_letter_code
_entity_poly.pdbx_strand_id
1 'polypeptide(L)'
;MTQSVPLDVAEAIVSEVTSIHGVGDMHSGQFGEVALLYPGTRVQGLRVNDSRLEVHLVCDYAAGEDLHRVAEKVRSVASRHVDLPVDVIFGDAQ
;
A
#
# COMPACT_ATOMS: atom_id res chain seq x y z
N MET A 1 -12.09 -5.54 -17.39
CA MET A 1 -12.50 -4.17 -16.96
C MET A 1 -11.44 -3.73 -15.98
N THR A 2 -10.69 -2.66 -16.27
CA THR A 2 -9.64 -2.19 -15.37
C THR A 2 -10.33 -1.56 -14.15
N GLN A 3 -10.36 -2.28 -13.04
CA GLN A 3 -10.98 -1.77 -11.82
C GLN A 3 -10.14 -0.60 -11.31
N SER A 4 -10.74 0.59 -11.27
CA SER A 4 -10.09 1.82 -10.80
C SER A 4 -10.43 2.02 -9.33
N VAL A 5 -9.42 2.28 -8.51
CA VAL A 5 -9.59 2.64 -7.09
C VAL A 5 -9.83 4.15 -7.01
N PRO A 6 -10.96 4.63 -6.44
CA PRO A 6 -11.21 6.05 -6.25
C PRO A 6 -10.13 6.76 -5.42
N LEU A 7 -9.94 8.07 -5.64
CA LEU A 7 -8.87 8.84 -4.97
C LEU A 7 -9.02 8.84 -3.45
N ASP A 8 -10.21 9.12 -2.95
CA ASP A 8 -10.55 9.15 -1.53
C ASP A 8 -10.31 7.80 -0.87
N VAL A 9 -10.62 6.71 -1.58
CA VAL A 9 -10.35 5.34 -1.13
C VAL A 9 -8.84 5.06 -1.07
N ALA A 10 -8.08 5.47 -2.10
CA ALA A 10 -6.64 5.29 -2.12
C ALA A 10 -5.93 6.08 -1.00
N GLU A 11 -6.37 7.32 -0.75
CA GLU A 11 -5.87 8.15 0.35
C GLU A 11 -6.19 7.53 1.72
N ALA A 12 -7.40 6.99 1.90
CA ALA A 12 -7.79 6.30 3.13
C ALA A 12 -6.92 5.05 3.39
N ILE A 13 -6.68 4.23 2.37
CA ILE A 13 -5.79 3.06 2.48
C ILE A 13 -4.40 3.49 2.93
N VAL A 14 -3.80 4.49 2.29
CA VAL A 14 -2.45 4.99 2.67
C VAL A 14 -2.43 5.49 4.11
N SER A 15 -3.43 6.28 4.51
CA SER A 15 -3.52 6.82 5.87
C SER A 15 -3.63 5.73 6.93
N GLU A 16 -4.44 4.69 6.70
CA GLU A 16 -4.58 3.60 7.68
C GLU A 16 -3.34 2.69 7.69
N VAL A 17 -2.76 2.40 6.53
CA VAL A 17 -1.57 1.55 6.40
C VAL A 17 -0.37 2.17 7.10
N THR A 18 -0.12 3.47 6.91
CA THR A 18 0.97 4.20 7.57
C THR A 18 0.77 4.36 9.08
N SER A 19 -0.43 4.09 9.59
CA SER A 19 -0.72 4.07 11.03
C SER A 19 -0.42 2.71 11.69
N ILE A 20 -0.07 1.67 10.91
CA ILE A 20 0.23 0.35 11.42
C ILE A 20 1.66 0.32 11.99
N HIS A 21 1.80 -0.12 13.24
CA HIS A 21 3.12 -0.34 13.83
C HIS A 21 3.93 -1.37 13.03
N GLY A 22 5.14 -1.01 12.64
CA GLY A 22 6.01 -1.77 11.73
C GLY A 22 5.99 -1.28 10.28
N VAL A 23 5.11 -0.35 9.91
CA VAL A 23 5.15 0.37 8.64
C VAL A 23 5.84 1.71 8.85
N GLY A 24 6.94 1.94 8.15
CA GLY A 24 7.68 3.20 8.24
C GLY A 24 7.20 4.26 7.24
N ASP A 25 6.94 3.85 5.98
CA ASP A 25 6.40 4.72 4.93
C ASP A 25 5.80 3.89 3.78
N MET A 26 5.15 4.55 2.82
CA MET A 26 4.76 3.96 1.53
C MET A 26 5.94 4.01 0.55
N HIS A 27 6.21 2.89 -0.13
CA HIS A 27 7.32 2.82 -1.08
C HIS A 27 6.87 3.09 -2.52
N SER A 28 7.40 4.16 -3.14
CA SER A 28 6.98 4.60 -4.48
C SER A 28 7.64 3.87 -5.66
N GLY A 29 8.46 2.85 -5.41
CA GLY A 29 9.35 2.30 -6.44
C GLY A 29 10.60 3.16 -6.65
N GLN A 30 11.52 2.69 -7.50
CA GLN A 30 12.84 3.30 -7.66
C GLN A 30 12.78 4.69 -8.31
N PHE A 31 11.81 4.91 -9.20
CA PHE A 31 11.60 6.13 -9.97
C PHE A 31 10.22 6.75 -9.73
N GLY A 32 9.52 6.33 -8.68
CA GLY A 32 8.16 6.79 -8.39
C GLY A 32 7.08 6.15 -9.25
N GLU A 33 7.37 4.99 -9.86
CA GLU A 33 6.49 4.24 -10.75
C GLU A 33 5.35 3.51 -10.02
N VAL A 34 5.46 3.31 -8.70
CA VAL A 34 4.39 2.73 -7.88
C VAL A 34 3.52 3.85 -7.34
N ALA A 35 2.54 4.25 -8.15
CA ALA A 35 1.52 5.20 -7.75
C ALA A 35 0.21 4.98 -8.53
N LEU A 36 -0.90 5.28 -7.87
CA LEU A 36 -2.17 5.52 -8.53
C LEU A 36 -2.23 6.97 -8.99
N LEU A 37 -2.55 7.18 -10.26
CA LEU A 37 -2.51 8.48 -10.91
C LEU A 37 -3.92 9.04 -11.07
N TYR A 38 -4.11 10.28 -10.61
CA TYR A 38 -5.37 10.99 -10.65
C TYR A 38 -5.20 12.36 -11.32
N PRO A 39 -6.28 13.05 -11.74
CA PRO A 39 -6.17 14.40 -12.26
C PRO A 39 -5.54 15.36 -11.23
N GLY A 40 -4.33 15.85 -11.53
CA GLY A 40 -3.62 16.83 -10.70
C GLY A 40 -2.95 16.30 -9.44
N THR A 41 -3.05 15.00 -9.15
CA THR A 41 -2.41 14.38 -7.97
C THR A 41 -2.07 12.91 -8.21
N ARG A 42 -1.31 12.31 -7.28
CA ARG A 42 -1.01 10.89 -7.27
C ARG A 42 -0.94 10.37 -5.85
N VAL A 43 -1.33 9.11 -5.66
CA VAL A 43 -1.19 8.39 -4.39
C VAL A 43 -0.08 7.36 -4.55
N GLN A 44 0.99 7.51 -3.78
CA GLN A 44 2.20 6.68 -3.88
C GLN A 44 2.03 5.36 -3.12
N GLY A 45 2.79 4.34 -3.53
CA GLY A 45 2.84 3.03 -2.86
C GLY A 45 1.65 2.12 -3.13
N LEU A 46 0.73 2.52 -4.02
CA LEU A 46 -0.37 1.68 -4.49
C LEU A 46 -0.26 1.46 -5.99
N ARG A 47 -0.57 0.24 -6.44
CA ARG A 47 -0.66 -0.12 -7.86
C ARG A 47 -1.78 -1.13 -8.06
N VAL A 48 -2.61 -0.94 -9.08
CA VAL A 48 -3.52 -2.00 -9.55
C VAL A 48 -2.85 -2.74 -10.70
N ASN A 49 -2.67 -4.04 -10.54
CA ASN A 49 -2.04 -4.92 -11.52
C ASN A 49 -2.81 -6.24 -11.62
N ASP A 50 -3.12 -6.72 -12.82
CA ASP A 50 -3.81 -8.00 -13.06
C ASP A 50 -5.01 -8.30 -12.15
N SER A 51 -5.86 -7.29 -11.88
CA SER A 51 -7.01 -7.38 -10.96
C SER A 51 -6.62 -7.63 -9.50
N ARG A 52 -5.48 -7.10 -9.07
CA ARG A 52 -5.00 -7.12 -7.68
C ARG A 52 -4.57 -5.72 -7.27
N LEU A 53 -4.74 -5.40 -6.00
CA LEU A 53 -4.16 -4.20 -5.40
C LEU A 53 -2.82 -4.58 -4.77
N GLU A 54 -1.75 -4.03 -5.32
CA GLU A 54 -0.43 -4.10 -4.72
C GLU A 54 -0.22 -2.90 -3.79
N VAL A 55 0.23 -3.20 -2.58
CA VAL A 55 0.58 -2.21 -1.55
C VAL A 55 2.07 -2.32 -1.26
N HIS A 56 2.83 -1.30 -1.66
CA HIS A 56 4.28 -1.24 -1.53
C HIS A 56 4.68 -0.38 -0.34
N LEU A 57 5.50 -0.95 0.55
CA LEU A 57 5.80 -0.37 1.87
C LEU A 57 7.30 -0.31 2.11
N VAL A 58 7.70 0.62 2.98
CA VAL A 58 8.98 0.59 3.69
C VAL A 58 8.73 0.01 5.08
N CYS A 59 9.45 -1.06 5.42
CA CYS A 59 9.38 -1.61 6.77
C CYS A 59 10.16 -0.73 7.76
N ASP A 60 9.63 -0.58 8.99
CA ASP A 60 10.40 -0.09 10.14
C ASP A 60 11.01 -1.29 10.89
N TYR A 61 12.32 -1.53 10.73
CA TYR A 61 12.99 -2.63 11.44
C TYR A 61 13.18 -2.35 12.92
N ALA A 62 13.29 -1.08 13.30
CA ALA A 62 13.47 -0.68 14.70
C ALA A 62 12.22 -1.01 15.55
N ALA A 63 11.05 -1.11 14.93
CA ALA A 63 9.82 -1.59 15.56
C ALA A 63 9.90 -3.06 16.04
N GLY A 64 10.78 -3.89 15.44
CA GLY A 64 10.97 -5.30 15.84
C GLY A 64 9.74 -6.20 15.62
N GLU A 65 8.78 -5.76 14.80
CA GLU A 65 7.58 -6.53 14.45
C GLU A 65 7.89 -7.63 13.42
N ASP A 66 7.09 -8.69 13.45
CA ASP A 66 7.15 -9.77 12.47
C ASP A 66 6.55 -9.28 11.14
N LEU A 67 7.34 -9.26 10.07
CA LEU A 67 6.93 -8.80 8.73
C LEU A 67 5.68 -9.51 8.22
N HIS A 68 5.51 -10.79 8.52
CA HIS A 68 4.32 -11.53 8.12
C HIS A 68 3.09 -11.01 8.84
N ARG A 69 3.19 -10.68 10.14
CA ARG A 69 2.09 -10.07 10.89
C ARG A 69 1.78 -8.65 10.41
N VAL A 70 2.80 -7.86 10.09
CA VAL A 70 2.62 -6.52 9.49
C VAL A 70 1.88 -6.65 8.16
N ALA A 71 2.30 -7.57 7.28
CA ALA A 71 1.65 -7.81 6.01
C ALA A 71 0.19 -8.24 6.15
N GLU A 72 -0.14 -9.11 7.11
CA GLU A 72 -1.53 -9.51 7.36
C GLU A 72 -2.40 -8.36 7.90
N LYS A 73 -1.84 -7.50 8.77
CA LYS A 73 -2.54 -6.27 9.22
C LYS A 73 -2.82 -5.35 8.03
N VAL A 74 -1.81 -5.09 7.18
CA VAL A 74 -1.93 -4.25 5.98
C VAL A 74 -2.97 -4.83 5.02
N ARG A 75 -2.89 -6.14 4.73
CA ARG A 75 -3.86 -6.84 3.89
C ARG A 75 -5.28 -6.69 4.44
N SER A 76 -5.46 -6.93 5.75
CA SER A 76 -6.77 -6.80 6.39
C SER A 76 -7.35 -5.39 6.32
N VAL A 77 -6.52 -4.35 6.45
CA VAL A 77 -6.95 -2.96 6.34
C VAL A 77 -7.33 -2.64 4.89
N ALA A 78 -6.45 -2.88 3.94
CA ALA A 78 -6.68 -2.56 2.53
C ALA A 78 -7.89 -3.31 1.94
N SER A 79 -8.08 -4.58 2.30
CA SER A 79 -9.23 -5.39 1.82
C SER A 79 -10.59 -4.91 2.34
N ARG A 80 -10.66 -3.98 3.31
CA ARG A 80 -11.95 -3.34 3.70
C ARG A 80 -12.42 -2.30 2.69
N HIS A 81 -11.50 -1.82 1.87
CA HIS A 81 -11.69 -0.69 0.96
C HIS A 81 -11.90 -1.12 -0.49
N VAL A 82 -11.46 -2.32 -0.85
CA VAL A 82 -11.51 -2.83 -2.23
C VAL A 82 -11.93 -4.29 -2.29
N ASP A 83 -12.68 -4.66 -3.34
CA ASP A 83 -13.06 -6.04 -3.65
C ASP A 83 -11.98 -6.78 -4.47
N LEU A 84 -10.71 -6.38 -4.34
CA LEU A 84 -9.57 -6.97 -5.04
C LEU A 84 -8.69 -7.77 -4.06
N PRO A 85 -8.07 -8.88 -4.50
CA PRO A 85 -6.98 -9.48 -3.75
C PRO A 85 -5.87 -8.45 -3.51
N VAL A 86 -5.38 -8.40 -2.26
CA VAL A 86 -4.31 -7.49 -1.85
C VAL A 86 -3.00 -8.25 -1.72
N ASP A 87 -1.99 -7.78 -2.44
CA ASP A 87 -0.61 -8.24 -2.31
C ASP A 87 0.23 -7.16 -1.60
N VAL A 88 0.94 -7.57 -0.55
CA VAL A 88 1.79 -6.67 0.24
C VAL A 88 3.24 -6.90 -0.14
N ILE A 89 3.94 -5.82 -0.50
CA ILE A 89 5.30 -5.85 -1.02
C ILE A 89 6.15 -4.92 -0.15
N PHE A 90 7.20 -5.46 0.46
CA PHE A 90 8.21 -4.65 1.15
C PHE A 90 9.27 -4.26 0.12
N GLY A 91 9.31 -2.97 -0.21
CA GLY A 91 10.22 -2.42 -1.22
C GLY A 91 11.54 -1.93 -0.64
N ASP A 92 11.53 -1.54 0.63
CA ASP A 92 12.71 -1.08 1.36
C ASP A 92 12.52 -1.31 2.87
N ALA A 93 13.55 -1.00 3.65
CA ALA A 93 13.48 -0.97 5.09
C ALA A 93 14.38 0.09 5.71
N GLN A 94 13.92 0.66 6.82
CA GLN A 94 14.61 1.70 7.59
C GLN A 94 14.83 1.31 9.04
#